data_AF-A0A8T5M1L1-F1
#
_entry.id   AF-A0A8T5M1L1-F1
#
_cell.length_a   1.000
_cell.length_b   1.000
_cell.length_c   1.000
_cell.angle_alpha   90.00
_cell.angle_beta   90.00
_cell.angle_gamma   90.00
#
_symmetry.space_group_name_H-M   'P 1'
#
loop_
_entity.id
_entity.type
_entity.pdbx_description
1 polymer ?
#
loop_
_entity_poly.entity_id
_entity_poly.type
_entity_poly.pdbx_seq_one_letter_code
_entity_poly.pdbx_strand_id
1 'polypeptide(L)'
;MNIDDFVNEKEIMQPGISVVTRSDLLKLPDYSTEQFLDHLVQQYGVLLRGSVDNLDDTHLRGDRIYVSGKASIAIMKAIISNRDLTGDGLVYPYFIRVPKMIYSPGSFSFTSEYPIFSIPANPFSVKIHGVHDQTIRDTGTVYVVSTTNNFTNTPAGSWQHVTDEPVPIAAKIEIQKADFNYPVIDVDNDILICLHHKS
;
A
#
# COMPACT_ATOMS: atom_id res chain seq x y z
N MET A 1 -15.47 -18.89 -2.89
CA MET A 1 -15.27 -18.48 -1.49
C MET A 1 -15.37 -16.97 -1.49
N ASN A 2 -16.29 -16.38 -0.71
CA ASN A 2 -16.36 -14.91 -0.62
C ASN A 2 -15.23 -14.40 0.29
N ILE A 3 -14.79 -13.15 0.10
CA ILE A 3 -13.76 -12.51 0.92
C ILE A 3 -14.17 -12.46 2.40
N ASP A 4 -15.46 -12.33 2.70
CA ASP A 4 -16.00 -12.32 4.07
C ASP A 4 -16.03 -13.72 4.70
N ASP A 5 -16.10 -14.79 3.89
CA ASP A 5 -15.98 -16.17 4.39
C ASP A 5 -14.51 -16.53 4.69
N PHE A 6 -13.58 -15.87 4.00
CA PHE A 6 -12.15 -16.03 4.16
C PHE A 6 -11.62 -15.23 5.35
N VAL A 7 -12.16 -14.04 5.56
CA VAL A 7 -11.87 -13.19 6.71
C VAL A 7 -12.90 -13.47 7.79
N ASN A 8 -12.62 -14.46 8.64
CA ASN A 8 -13.41 -14.60 9.84
C ASN A 8 -13.12 -13.37 10.72
N GLU A 9 -14.08 -12.45 10.88
CA GLU A 9 -13.97 -11.21 11.68
C GLU A 9 -13.28 -11.45 13.03
N LYS A 10 -13.55 -12.62 13.62
CA LYS A 10 -12.99 -13.05 14.91
C LYS A 10 -11.51 -13.45 14.87
N GLU A 11 -10.93 -13.84 13.74
CA GLU A 11 -9.53 -14.29 13.65
C GLU A 11 -8.55 -13.16 13.29
N ILE A 12 -8.98 -12.16 12.53
CA ILE A 12 -8.13 -10.99 12.22
C ILE A 12 -8.18 -9.95 13.36
N MET A 13 -9.27 -9.89 14.12
CA MET A 13 -9.42 -8.90 15.22
C MET A 13 -9.10 -9.44 16.62
N GLN A 14 -8.77 -10.73 16.77
CA GLN A 14 -8.32 -11.27 18.06
C GLN A 14 -6.81 -11.07 18.26
N PRO A 15 -6.34 -10.85 19.50
CA PRO A 15 -4.93 -10.80 19.80
C PRO A 15 -4.23 -12.12 19.45
N GLY A 16 -3.44 -12.11 18.37
CA GLY A 16 -2.74 -13.27 17.83
C GLY A 16 -2.42 -13.01 16.36
N ILE A 17 -1.20 -13.31 15.92
CA ILE A 17 -0.80 -13.02 14.55
C ILE A 17 -1.40 -14.07 13.62
N SER A 18 -2.47 -13.72 12.92
CA SER A 18 -2.98 -14.52 11.80
C SER A 18 -2.05 -14.33 10.59
N VAL A 19 -1.49 -15.41 10.06
CA VAL A 19 -0.63 -15.36 8.86
C VAL A 19 -1.47 -15.77 7.65
N VAL A 20 -1.59 -14.86 6.68
CA VAL A 20 -2.27 -15.08 5.40
C VAL A 20 -1.20 -15.27 4.33
N THR A 21 -1.07 -16.49 3.82
CA THR A 21 -0.07 -16.81 2.79
C THR A 21 -0.59 -16.45 1.40
N ARG A 22 0.33 -16.41 0.43
CA ARG A 22 -0.07 -16.24 -0.98
C ARG A 22 -1.03 -17.34 -1.46
N SER A 23 -0.81 -18.58 -1.02
CA SER A 23 -1.67 -19.72 -1.34
C SER A 23 -3.09 -19.54 -0.83
N ASP A 24 -3.27 -18.81 0.27
CA ASP A 24 -4.59 -18.49 0.80
C ASP A 24 -5.28 -17.42 -0.06
N LEU A 25 -4.54 -16.37 -0.45
CA LEU A 25 -5.05 -15.33 -1.37
C LEU A 25 -5.45 -15.90 -2.73
N LEU A 26 -4.72 -16.88 -3.26
CA LEU A 26 -5.03 -17.53 -4.54
C LEU A 26 -6.37 -18.31 -4.52
N LYS A 27 -6.93 -18.58 -3.34
CA LYS A 27 -8.28 -19.18 -3.20
C LYS A 27 -9.40 -18.16 -3.45
N LEU A 28 -9.07 -16.88 -3.63
CA LEU A 28 -9.96 -15.78 -4.00
C LEU A 28 -9.73 -15.39 -5.48
N PRO A 29 -10.16 -16.22 -6.45
CA PRO A 29 -9.76 -16.08 -7.86
C PRO A 29 -10.22 -14.77 -8.51
N ASP A 30 -11.24 -14.11 -7.95
CA ASP A 30 -11.81 -12.87 -8.47
C ASP A 30 -11.19 -11.60 -7.85
N TYR A 31 -10.21 -11.75 -6.95
CA TYR A 31 -9.59 -10.64 -6.23
C TYR A 31 -8.08 -10.62 -6.42
N SER A 32 -7.55 -9.45 -6.79
CA SER A 32 -6.13 -9.17 -6.64
C SER A 32 -5.77 -8.99 -5.16
N THR A 33 -4.49 -9.18 -4.82
CA THR A 33 -3.96 -8.89 -3.48
C THR A 33 -4.24 -7.46 -3.04
N GLU A 34 -4.17 -6.49 -3.96
CA GLU A 34 -4.52 -5.09 -3.71
C GLU A 34 -6.01 -4.93 -3.36
N GLN A 35 -6.91 -5.54 -4.13
CA GLN A 35 -8.35 -5.48 -3.87
C GLN A 35 -8.72 -6.13 -2.53
N PHE A 36 -8.05 -7.24 -2.18
CA PHE A 36 -8.22 -7.87 -0.89
C PHE A 36 -7.84 -6.94 0.27
N LEU A 37 -6.66 -6.32 0.18
CA LEU A 37 -6.18 -5.37 1.19
C LEU A 37 -7.05 -4.11 1.30
N ASP A 38 -7.51 -3.58 0.17
CA ASP A 38 -8.43 -2.44 0.15
C ASP A 38 -9.78 -2.80 0.79
N HIS A 39 -10.30 -4.02 0.58
CA HIS A 39 -11.48 -4.51 1.27
C HIS A 39 -11.27 -4.55 2.78
N LEU A 40 -10.11 -5.02 3.26
CA LEU A 40 -9.81 -5.03 4.69
C LEU A 40 -9.86 -3.62 5.28
N VAL A 41 -9.21 -2.64 4.64
CA VAL A 41 -9.21 -1.25 5.09
C VAL A 41 -10.63 -0.68 5.10
N GLN A 42 -11.42 -0.91 4.05
CA GLN A 42 -12.75 -0.33 3.89
C GLN A 42 -13.78 -0.93 4.85
N GLN A 43 -13.78 -2.26 5.02
CA GLN A 43 -14.76 -2.93 5.87
C GLN A 43 -14.40 -2.89 7.35
N TYR A 44 -13.14 -3.10 7.68
CA TYR A 44 -12.71 -3.29 9.06
C TYR A 44 -12.04 -2.06 9.67
N GLY A 45 -11.84 -1.00 8.87
CA GLY A 45 -11.21 0.23 9.35
C GLY A 45 -9.80 -0.01 9.89
N VAL A 46 -9.05 -0.95 9.30
CA VAL A 46 -7.65 -1.25 9.65
C VAL A 46 -6.68 -0.38 8.85
N LEU A 47 -5.42 -0.33 9.27
CA LEU A 47 -4.32 0.29 8.53
C LEU A 47 -3.26 -0.74 8.17
N LEU A 48 -2.45 -0.41 7.16
CA LEU A 48 -1.48 -1.31 6.55
C LEU A 48 -0.06 -0.78 6.67
N ARG A 49 0.90 -1.64 7.04
CA ARG A 49 2.33 -1.34 6.97
C ARG A 49 3.03 -2.31 6.03
N GLY A 50 3.60 -1.80 4.95
CA GLY A 50 4.54 -2.57 4.14
C GLY A 50 5.93 -2.63 4.76
N SER A 51 6.59 -3.78 4.67
CA SER A 51 7.99 -3.97 5.03
C SER A 51 8.66 -5.01 4.14
N VAL A 52 9.88 -4.70 3.72
CA VAL A 52 10.79 -5.68 3.10
C VAL A 52 11.30 -6.72 4.10
N ASP A 53 11.35 -6.36 5.38
CA ASP A 53 11.74 -7.29 6.44
C ASP A 53 10.53 -8.02 6.99
N ASN A 54 10.69 -9.33 7.20
CA ASN A 54 9.77 -10.09 8.03
C ASN A 54 10.10 -9.82 9.51
N LEU A 55 9.12 -9.27 10.22
CA LEU A 55 9.21 -8.98 11.64
C LEU A 55 8.64 -10.18 12.38
N ASP A 56 9.41 -10.79 13.28
CA ASP A 56 8.92 -11.90 14.11
C ASP A 56 8.06 -11.44 15.30
N ASP A 57 7.95 -10.13 15.50
CA ASP A 57 7.23 -9.53 16.62
C ASP A 57 5.69 -9.57 16.44
N THR A 58 5.00 -9.46 17.57
CA THR A 58 3.56 -9.22 17.68
C THR A 58 3.19 -7.74 17.62
N HIS A 59 4.19 -6.86 17.64
CA HIS A 59 4.00 -5.42 17.63
C HIS A 59 4.98 -4.76 16.66
N LEU A 60 4.51 -3.71 16.01
CA LEU A 60 5.37 -2.74 15.35
C LEU A 60 6.05 -1.87 16.41
N ARG A 61 7.37 -1.70 16.28
CA ARG A 61 8.19 -0.86 17.16
C ARG A 61 9.10 0.05 16.33
N GLY A 62 9.49 1.17 16.94
CA GLY A 62 10.39 2.17 16.37
C GLY A 62 10.04 3.57 16.87
N ASP A 63 10.93 4.53 16.61
CA ASP A 63 10.74 5.93 17.04
C ASP A 63 9.48 6.56 16.43
N ARG A 64 9.18 6.20 15.17
CA ARG A 64 7.94 6.57 14.46
C ARG A 64 7.47 5.40 13.62
N ILE A 65 6.21 5.04 13.76
CA ILE A 65 5.56 3.95 13.02
C ILE A 65 4.65 4.57 11.97
N TYR A 66 4.94 4.26 10.70
CA TYR A 66 4.17 4.74 9.56
C TYR A 66 3.30 3.62 8.98
N VAL A 67 2.03 3.93 8.77
CA VAL A 67 1.04 3.03 8.19
C VAL A 67 0.18 3.78 7.17
N SER A 68 -0.56 3.06 6.34
CA SER A 68 -1.40 3.64 5.29
C SER A 68 -2.75 2.94 5.18
N GLY A 69 -3.78 3.71 4.84
CA GLY A 69 -5.08 3.18 4.40
C GLY A 69 -5.14 2.90 2.89
N LYS A 70 -4.00 2.76 2.21
CA LYS A 70 -3.92 2.48 0.76
C LYS A 70 -3.14 1.19 0.53
N ALA A 71 -3.81 0.16 -0.03
CA ALA A 71 -3.18 -1.13 -0.31
C ALA A 71 -1.96 -1.00 -1.22
N SER A 72 -2.08 -0.26 -2.33
CA SER A 72 -0.98 -0.02 -3.27
C SER A 72 0.27 0.54 -2.60
N ILE A 73 0.11 1.45 -1.64
CA ILE A 73 1.23 2.04 -0.90
C ILE A 73 1.88 1.01 0.02
N ALA A 74 1.07 0.19 0.70
CA ALA A 74 1.57 -0.86 1.57
C ALA A 74 2.31 -1.96 0.78
N ILE A 75 1.76 -2.41 -0.34
CA ILE A 75 2.39 -3.38 -1.25
C ILE A 75 3.73 -2.84 -1.75
N MET A 76 3.76 -1.60 -2.25
CA MET A 76 4.98 -0.94 -2.69
C MET A 76 6.04 -0.91 -1.57
N LYS A 77 5.68 -0.49 -0.36
CA LYS A 77 6.60 -0.44 0.79
C LYS A 77 7.05 -1.83 1.25
N ALA A 78 6.28 -2.87 0.94
CA ALA A 78 6.66 -4.25 1.23
C ALA A 78 7.75 -4.76 0.29
N ILE A 79 7.76 -4.32 -0.97
CA ILE A 79 8.71 -4.81 -1.98
C ILE A 79 9.82 -3.81 -2.32
N ILE A 80 9.70 -2.54 -1.93
CA ILE A 80 10.70 -1.50 -2.20
C ILE A 80 11.33 -1.00 -0.90
N SER A 81 12.64 -1.22 -0.77
CA SER A 81 13.45 -0.79 0.38
C SER A 81 13.88 0.67 0.24
N ASN A 82 13.72 1.43 1.32
CA ASN A 82 14.31 2.76 1.45
C ASN A 82 15.75 2.73 1.98
N ARG A 83 16.26 1.60 2.46
CA ARG A 83 17.57 1.53 3.16
C ARG A 83 18.77 1.74 2.26
N ASP A 84 18.62 1.44 0.98
CA ASP A 84 19.73 1.38 0.02
C ASP A 84 19.65 2.49 -1.05
N LEU A 85 18.87 3.57 -0.79
CA LEU A 85 18.71 4.69 -1.73
C LEU A 85 19.75 5.78 -1.44
N THR A 86 20.44 6.26 -2.48
CA THR A 86 21.54 7.25 -2.37
C THR A 86 21.09 8.73 -2.41
N GLY A 87 19.78 9.02 -2.34
CA GLY A 87 19.21 10.38 -2.42
C GLY A 87 17.95 10.56 -1.57
N ASP A 88 17.07 11.52 -1.90
CA ASP A 88 15.80 11.82 -1.19
C ASP A 88 14.81 10.62 -1.13
N GLY A 89 15.16 9.50 -1.75
CA GLY A 89 14.48 8.22 -1.65
C GLY A 89 13.22 8.14 -2.51
N LEU A 90 12.24 7.35 -2.04
CA LEU A 90 10.91 7.30 -2.67
C LEU A 90 10.20 8.64 -2.52
N VAL A 91 10.15 9.42 -3.60
CA VAL A 91 9.44 10.70 -3.64
C VAL A 91 7.97 10.45 -3.88
N TYR A 92 7.18 10.52 -2.80
CA TYR A 92 5.73 10.51 -2.91
C TYR A 92 5.23 11.93 -3.09
N PRO A 93 4.51 12.27 -4.18
CA PRO A 93 3.59 13.38 -4.09
C PRO A 93 2.58 13.02 -2.98
N TYR A 94 2.68 13.71 -1.84
CA TYR A 94 1.79 13.56 -0.66
C TYR A 94 0.30 13.71 -1.00
N PHE A 95 0.01 14.21 -2.20
CA PHE A 95 -1.33 14.36 -2.75
C PHE A 95 -1.54 13.34 -3.86
N ILE A 96 -2.31 12.31 -3.56
CA ILE A 96 -3.05 11.61 -4.60
C ILE A 96 -4.07 12.64 -5.11
N ARG A 97 -3.87 13.16 -6.33
CA ARG A 97 -4.90 13.98 -6.99
C ARG A 97 -6.07 13.06 -7.30
N VAL A 98 -6.99 12.90 -6.35
CA VAL A 98 -8.31 12.36 -6.65
C VAL A 98 -8.99 13.43 -7.51
N PRO A 99 -9.44 13.12 -8.74
CA PRO A 99 -10.21 14.08 -9.53
C PRO A 99 -11.40 14.54 -8.69
N LYS A 100 -11.48 15.85 -8.44
CA LYS A 100 -12.60 16.44 -7.71
C LYS A 100 -13.81 16.40 -8.65
N MET A 101 -14.72 15.45 -8.47
CA MET A 101 -16.02 15.50 -9.12
C MET A 101 -16.80 16.70 -8.55
N ILE A 102 -16.97 17.74 -9.37
CA ILE A 102 -17.87 18.84 -9.04
C ILE A 102 -19.27 18.40 -9.46
N TYR A 103 -20.13 18.10 -8.49
CA TYR A 103 -21.53 17.79 -8.76
C TYR A 103 -22.30 19.11 -8.94
N SER A 104 -22.85 19.33 -10.13
CA SER A 104 -23.81 20.41 -10.39
C SER A 104 -25.13 19.77 -10.81
N PRO A 105 -26.24 19.98 -10.09
CA PRO A 105 -27.51 19.32 -10.41
C PRO A 105 -28.05 19.91 -11.72
N GLY A 106 -28.03 19.10 -12.79
CA GLY A 106 -28.72 19.41 -14.05
C GLY A 106 -27.85 19.44 -15.32
N SER A 107 -26.52 19.31 -15.23
CA SER A 107 -25.67 19.08 -16.41
C SER A 107 -24.31 18.49 -16.02
N PHE A 108 -23.94 17.37 -16.64
CA PHE A 108 -22.57 16.86 -16.60
C PHE A 108 -21.71 17.74 -17.50
N SER A 109 -20.93 18.65 -16.94
CA SER A 109 -19.87 19.34 -17.66
C SER A 109 -18.58 19.27 -16.87
N PHE A 110 -17.54 18.70 -17.49
CA PHE A 110 -16.17 18.82 -17.00
C PHE A 110 -15.71 20.26 -17.26
N THR A 111 -15.77 21.14 -16.26
CA THR A 111 -15.09 22.43 -16.37
C THR A 111 -13.62 22.23 -16.00
N SER A 112 -12.80 22.01 -17.04
CA SER A 112 -11.36 21.87 -16.89
C SER A 112 -10.71 23.25 -16.72
N GLU A 113 -10.62 23.75 -15.49
CA GLU A 113 -9.70 24.86 -15.18
C GLU A 113 -8.24 24.39 -15.04
N TYR A 114 -7.98 23.10 -15.28
CA TYR A 114 -6.64 22.54 -15.40
C TYR A 114 -6.50 21.78 -16.72
N PRO A 115 -5.33 21.84 -17.39
CA PRO A 115 -5.11 21.13 -18.64
C PRO A 115 -5.48 19.65 -18.48
N ILE A 116 -6.35 19.16 -19.37
CA ILE A 116 -6.77 17.77 -19.45
C ILE A 116 -5.56 16.96 -19.92
N PHE A 117 -4.73 16.53 -18.97
CA PHE A 117 -3.85 15.39 -19.21
C PHE A 117 -4.73 14.15 -19.23
N SER A 118 -4.62 13.34 -20.28
CA SER A 118 -5.18 11.99 -20.31
C SER A 118 -4.78 11.29 -19.01
N ILE A 119 -5.76 11.03 -18.14
CA ILE A 119 -5.53 10.27 -16.91
C ILE A 119 -5.06 8.89 -17.40
N PRO A 120 -3.80 8.49 -17.16
CA PRO A 120 -3.37 7.15 -17.52
C PRO A 120 -4.27 6.16 -16.79
N ALA A 121 -4.56 5.00 -17.40
CA ALA A 121 -5.36 3.95 -16.78
C ALA A 121 -4.85 3.55 -15.37
N ASN A 122 -3.57 3.84 -15.08
CA ASN A 122 -2.96 3.75 -13.76
C ASN A 122 -2.51 5.16 -13.30
N PRO A 123 -3.22 5.83 -12.38
CA PRO A 123 -2.88 7.19 -11.95
C PRO A 123 -1.60 7.27 -11.08
N PHE A 124 -0.98 6.13 -10.78
CA PHE A 124 0.22 6.03 -9.96
C PHE A 124 1.39 5.51 -10.78
N SER A 125 2.49 6.27 -10.77
CA SER A 125 3.83 5.80 -11.13
C SER A 125 4.74 6.01 -9.93
N VAL A 126 5.57 5.04 -9.59
CA VAL A 126 6.58 5.18 -8.55
C VAL A 126 7.87 5.68 -9.19
N LYS A 127 8.38 6.79 -8.70
CA LYS A 127 9.68 7.33 -9.10
C LYS A 127 10.69 7.06 -7.99
N ILE A 128 11.81 6.46 -8.34
CA ILE A 128 12.88 6.09 -7.40
C ILE A 128 14.17 6.73 -7.87
N HIS A 129 14.87 7.40 -6.94
CA HIS A 129 16.24 7.86 -7.12
C HIS A 129 17.20 6.90 -6.42
N GLY A 130 18.33 6.58 -7.06
CA GLY A 130 19.37 5.71 -6.52
C GLY A 130 18.98 4.24 -6.48
N VAL A 131 18.37 3.71 -7.55
CA VAL A 131 18.02 2.28 -7.61
C VAL A 131 19.29 1.42 -7.70
N HIS A 132 19.36 0.41 -6.85
CA HIS A 132 20.43 -0.61 -6.83
C HIS A 132 19.82 -2.02 -6.76
N ASP A 133 20.65 -3.05 -6.90
CA ASP A 133 20.23 -4.47 -6.97
C ASP A 133 19.34 -4.93 -5.80
N GLN A 134 19.39 -4.24 -4.66
CA GLN A 134 18.65 -4.59 -3.44
C GLN A 134 17.46 -3.68 -3.13
N THR A 135 17.25 -2.63 -3.93
CA THR A 135 16.16 -1.67 -3.74
C THR A 135 14.79 -2.32 -3.92
N ILE A 136 14.66 -3.24 -4.87
CA ILE A 136 13.40 -3.91 -5.21
C ILE A 136 13.55 -5.40 -4.90
N ARG A 137 12.71 -5.90 -4.00
CA ARG A 137 12.67 -7.31 -3.57
C ARG A 137 11.57 -8.06 -4.31
N ASP A 138 11.75 -9.38 -4.44
CA ASP A 138 10.74 -10.25 -5.03
C ASP A 138 9.57 -10.52 -4.08
N THR A 139 9.81 -10.40 -2.78
CA THR A 139 8.82 -10.65 -1.72
C THR A 139 8.91 -9.62 -0.60
N GLY A 140 7.82 -9.47 0.13
CA GLY A 140 7.75 -8.67 1.35
C GLY A 140 6.52 -9.02 2.18
N THR A 141 6.28 -8.24 3.22
CA THR A 141 5.14 -8.45 4.13
C THR A 141 4.34 -7.17 4.30
N VAL A 142 3.01 -7.29 4.24
CA VAL A 142 2.07 -6.26 4.70
C VAL A 142 1.52 -6.69 6.06
N TYR A 143 1.72 -5.84 7.05
CA TYR A 143 1.14 -5.99 8.38
C TYR A 143 -0.20 -5.25 8.43
N VAL A 144 -1.24 -5.94 8.88
CA VAL A 144 -2.53 -5.34 9.21
C VAL A 144 -2.50 -4.93 10.66
N VAL A 145 -2.89 -3.69 10.94
CA VAL A 145 -2.93 -3.14 12.30
C VAL A 145 -4.25 -2.43 12.57
N SER A 146 -4.66 -2.44 13.83
CA SER A 146 -5.86 -1.74 14.29
C SER A 146 -5.67 -0.21 14.25
N THR A 147 -6.74 0.51 13.95
CA THR A 147 -6.81 1.98 14.05
C THR A 147 -7.03 2.50 15.48
N THR A 148 -7.17 1.61 16.46
CA THR A 148 -7.38 1.98 17.88
C THR A 148 -6.20 2.72 18.50
N ASN A 149 -5.04 2.73 17.86
CA ASN A 149 -3.85 3.43 18.32
C ASN A 149 -3.92 4.92 17.94
N ASN A 150 -3.24 5.78 18.71
CA ASN A 150 -3.21 7.23 18.57
C ASN A 150 -2.46 7.69 17.29
N PHE A 151 -2.94 7.29 16.12
CA PHE A 151 -2.40 7.67 14.84
C PHE A 151 -2.79 9.10 14.48
N THR A 152 -1.82 9.87 14.00
CA THR A 152 -2.04 11.21 13.43
C THR A 152 -1.85 11.17 11.92
N ASN A 153 -2.72 11.86 11.19
CA ASN A 153 -2.61 12.01 9.74
C ASN A 153 -1.96 13.37 9.44
N THR A 154 -0.64 13.37 9.22
CA THR A 154 0.14 14.60 9.05
C THR A 154 0.98 14.53 7.78
N PRO A 155 0.76 15.43 6.79
CA PRO A 155 -0.26 16.47 6.75
C PRO A 155 -1.68 15.90 6.65
N ALA A 156 -2.68 16.69 7.06
CA ALA A 156 -4.09 16.27 6.96
C ALA A 156 -4.49 15.99 5.50
N GLY A 157 -5.16 14.87 5.27
CA GLY A 157 -5.48 14.37 3.93
C GLY A 157 -4.37 13.55 3.28
N SER A 158 -3.26 13.30 3.99
CA SER A 158 -2.23 12.35 3.57
C SER A 158 -2.78 10.92 3.60
N TRP A 159 -2.17 10.02 2.83
CA TRP A 159 -2.38 8.58 2.96
C TRP A 159 -1.56 7.97 4.10
N GLN A 160 -0.67 8.76 4.70
CA GLN A 160 0.26 8.35 5.75
C GLN A 160 -0.29 8.69 7.13
N HIS A 161 -0.33 7.68 7.99
CA HIS A 161 -0.68 7.80 9.40
C HIS A 161 0.56 7.47 10.22
N VAL A 162 0.82 8.26 11.27
CA VAL A 162 2.01 8.11 12.11
C VAL A 162 1.65 8.04 13.58
N THR A 163 2.33 7.18 14.32
CA THR A 163 2.29 7.12 15.78
C THR A 163 3.69 6.80 16.31
N ASP A 164 3.95 7.20 17.55
CA ASP A 164 5.21 6.93 18.25
C ASP A 164 5.02 5.83 19.32
N GLU A 165 3.81 5.28 19.43
CA GLU A 165 3.46 4.20 20.36
C GLU A 165 3.54 2.82 19.68
N PRO A 166 3.93 1.75 20.39
CA PRO A 166 3.89 0.40 19.85
C PRO A 166 2.50 0.01 19.33
N VAL A 167 2.45 -0.62 18.15
CA VAL A 167 1.18 -0.98 17.50
C VAL A 167 1.04 -2.49 17.40
N PRO A 168 -0.03 -3.10 17.96
CA PRO A 168 -0.25 -4.54 17.84
C PRO A 168 -0.52 -4.93 16.37
N ILE A 169 0.05 -6.06 15.96
CA ILE A 169 -0.13 -6.65 14.64
C ILE A 169 -1.30 -7.62 14.71
N ALA A 170 -2.32 -7.38 13.89
CA ALA A 170 -3.48 -8.24 13.74
C ALA A 170 -3.19 -9.40 12.77
N ALA A 171 -2.57 -9.09 11.63
CA ALA A 171 -2.25 -10.10 10.62
C ALA A 171 -0.97 -9.77 9.85
N LYS A 172 -0.37 -10.82 9.29
CA LYS A 172 0.75 -10.76 8.34
C LYS A 172 0.28 -11.30 7.01
N ILE A 173 0.46 -10.52 5.96
CA ILE A 173 0.07 -10.89 4.59
C ILE A 173 1.33 -10.90 3.74
N GLU A 174 1.65 -12.06 3.18
CA GLU A 174 2.78 -12.20 2.26
C GLU A 174 2.48 -11.53 0.92
N ILE A 175 3.44 -10.75 0.44
CA ILE A 175 3.35 -10.00 -0.82
C ILE A 175 4.46 -10.45 -1.75
N GLN A 176 4.14 -10.56 -3.04
CA GLN A 176 5.09 -10.74 -4.11
C GLN A 176 5.19 -9.47 -4.95
N LYS A 177 6.33 -9.29 -5.61
CA LYS A 177 6.56 -8.21 -6.58
C LYS A 177 5.48 -8.15 -7.66
N ALA A 178 4.95 -9.31 -8.07
CA ALA A 178 3.87 -9.42 -9.05
C ALA A 178 2.50 -8.88 -8.56
N ASP A 179 2.33 -8.67 -7.25
CA ASP A 179 1.12 -8.06 -6.69
C ASP A 179 1.09 -6.54 -6.90
N PHE A 180 2.18 -5.93 -7.37
CA PHE A 180 2.28 -4.50 -7.62
C PHE A 180 2.19 -4.17 -9.13
N ASN A 181 1.10 -3.51 -9.52
CA ASN A 181 0.74 -3.30 -10.93
C ASN A 181 1.06 -1.90 -11.48
N TYR A 182 1.82 -1.10 -10.74
CA TYR A 182 2.12 0.28 -11.11
C TYR A 182 3.52 0.41 -11.72
N PRO A 183 3.70 1.27 -12.74
CA PRO A 183 5.02 1.56 -13.29
C PRO A 183 6.01 2.01 -12.22
N VAL A 184 7.22 1.47 -12.25
CA VAL A 184 8.36 1.94 -11.44
C VAL A 184 9.39 2.53 -12.38
N ILE A 185 9.86 3.74 -12.08
CA ILE A 185 10.79 4.49 -12.92
C ILE A 185 12.03 4.78 -12.08
N ASP A 186 13.19 4.31 -12.54
CA ASP A 186 14.49 4.78 -12.06
C ASP A 186 14.76 6.14 -12.69
N VAL A 187 14.71 7.18 -11.86
CA VAL A 187 14.84 8.56 -12.33
C VAL A 187 16.27 8.89 -12.73
N ASP A 188 17.26 8.26 -12.10
CA ASP A 188 18.66 8.61 -12.32
C ASP A 188 19.17 8.04 -13.66
N ASN A 189 18.59 6.91 -14.09
CA ASN A 189 18.90 6.28 -15.36
C ASN A 189 17.83 6.48 -16.45
N ASP A 190 16.69 7.11 -16.12
CA ASP A 190 15.49 7.24 -16.96
C ASP A 190 15.00 5.89 -17.51
N ILE A 191 15.07 4.83 -16.69
CA ILE A 191 14.71 3.46 -17.07
C ILE A 191 13.37 3.09 -16.45
N LEU A 192 12.43 2.64 -17.28
CA LEU A 192 11.20 1.99 -16.83
C LEU A 192 11.54 0.58 -16.30
N ILE A 193 11.40 0.41 -14.99
CA ILE A 193 11.48 -0.88 -14.32
C ILE A 193 10.07 -1.46 -14.29
N CYS A 194 9.71 -2.21 -15.34
CA CYS A 194 8.48 -2.99 -15.31
C CYS A 194 8.60 -4.06 -14.22
N LEU A 195 7.73 -4.02 -13.21
CA LEU A 195 7.66 -5.09 -12.20
C LEU A 195 6.86 -6.31 -12.67
N HIS A 196 6.32 -6.29 -13.89
CA HIS A 196 5.61 -7.42 -14.48
C HIS A 196 6.55 -8.60 -14.75
N HIS A 197 6.15 -9.77 -14.27
CA HIS A 197 6.67 -11.03 -14.79
C HIS A 197 6.32 -11.12 -16.28
N LYS A 198 7.33 -11.37 -17.13
CA LYS A 198 7.07 -12.07 -18.39
C LYS A 198 6.57 -13.45 -18.00
N SER A 199 5.31 -13.73 -18.31
CA SER A 199 4.74 -15.09 -18.37
C SER A 199 5.42 -15.90 -19.46
#